data_AF-A0A484XV17-F1
#
_entry.id   AF-A0A484XV17-F1
#
_cell.length_a   1.000
_cell.length_b   1.000
_cell.length_c   1.000
_cell.angle_alpha   90.00
_cell.angle_beta   90.00
_cell.angle_gamma   90.00
#
_symmetry.space_group_name_H-M   'P 1'
#
loop_
_entity.id
_entity.type
_entity.pdbx_description
1 polymer ?
#
loop_
_entity_poly.entity_id
_entity_poly.type
_entity_poly.pdbx_seq_one_letter_code
_entity_poly.pdbx_strand_id
1 'polypeptide(L)'
;MPRHQRGAPGAYAGVRAASHPDYWKRHAEARISEGRAASTVRAELNYTAAVLEWTVTGDVDLKVMSPASATAISSAIRQTARQVSKRVKRYSALDKPARVSVDEFEETAIQIKSMKSPHKEVAAMTLCFGLRATEANKLKLSSLLDTGMLFIPDRMTKTRADLLLPVPVKYHKQVREWLRIIEEGKPSYSSTYMYINRRQYKWRLHDMRKMFRTKAAVRGEDYLACELIINHDIKDVPNVYLQKPPYKRMRDALLHSLNDFHSAGQ
;
A
#
# COMPACT_ATOMS: atom_id res chain seq x y z
N MET A 1 -38.85 43.31 -16.18
CA MET A 1 -39.31 42.30 -15.21
C MET A 1 -38.59 40.98 -15.48
N PRO A 2 -37.51 40.63 -14.78
CA PRO A 2 -36.91 39.32 -14.94
C PRO A 2 -37.61 38.31 -14.03
N ARG A 3 -38.09 37.21 -14.61
CA ARG A 3 -38.70 36.09 -13.90
C ARG A 3 -37.62 35.40 -13.05
N HIS A 4 -37.70 35.56 -11.72
CA HIS A 4 -37.07 34.64 -10.78
C HIS A 4 -37.67 33.24 -10.98
N GLN A 5 -36.92 32.33 -11.59
CA GLN A 5 -37.17 30.90 -11.41
C GLN A 5 -36.88 30.58 -9.95
N ARG A 6 -37.94 30.45 -9.14
CA ARG A 6 -37.87 29.89 -7.80
C ARG A 6 -37.52 28.41 -7.96
N GLY A 7 -36.28 28.03 -7.61
CA GLY A 7 -35.90 26.62 -7.53
C GLY A 7 -36.83 25.87 -6.57
N ALA A 8 -37.10 24.61 -6.86
CA ALA A 8 -38.03 23.79 -6.10
C ALA A 8 -37.65 23.76 -4.60
N PRO A 9 -38.61 23.98 -3.67
CA PRO A 9 -38.32 24.14 -2.23
C PRO A 9 -37.60 22.95 -1.57
N GLY A 10 -37.67 21.75 -2.16
CA GLY A 10 -36.96 20.56 -1.67
C GLY A 10 -35.45 20.56 -1.91
N ALA A 11 -34.97 21.23 -2.98
CA ALA A 11 -33.54 21.23 -3.33
C ALA A 11 -32.70 22.08 -2.34
N TYR A 12 -33.24 23.22 -1.92
CA TYR A 12 -32.59 24.10 -0.93
C TYR A 12 -32.54 23.49 0.48
N ALA A 13 -33.53 22.68 0.85
CA ALA A 13 -33.53 21.97 2.13
C ALA A 13 -32.39 20.94 2.22
N GLY A 14 -32.13 20.20 1.13
CA GLY A 14 -31.02 19.26 1.04
C GLY A 14 -29.65 19.95 1.14
N VAL A 15 -29.46 21.05 0.42
CA VAL A 15 -28.21 21.85 0.46
C VAL A 15 -27.96 22.42 1.87
N ARG A 16 -29.00 22.95 2.52
CA ARG A 16 -28.90 23.48 3.88
C ARG A 16 -28.57 22.39 4.89
N ALA A 17 -29.22 21.22 4.79
CA ALA A 17 -28.93 20.09 5.67
C ALA A 17 -27.49 19.58 5.49
N ALA A 18 -27.04 19.42 4.24
CA ALA A 18 -25.68 18.99 3.92
C ALA A 18 -24.60 20.00 4.33
N SER A 19 -24.97 21.26 4.54
CA SER A 19 -24.04 22.28 5.05
C SER A 19 -23.72 22.11 6.54
N HIS A 20 -24.39 21.20 7.24
CA HIS A 20 -24.17 20.94 8.67
C HIS A 20 -23.40 19.62 8.91
N PRO A 21 -22.40 19.59 9.81
CA PRO A 21 -21.62 18.38 10.12
C PRO A 21 -22.48 17.18 10.56
N ASP A 22 -23.59 17.42 11.27
CA ASP A 22 -24.47 16.36 11.78
C ASP A 22 -25.14 15.54 10.68
N TYR A 23 -25.42 16.15 9.53
CA TYR A 23 -25.91 15.40 8.37
C TYR A 23 -24.91 14.33 7.95
N TRP A 24 -23.64 14.73 7.81
CA TRP A 24 -22.55 13.83 7.44
C TRP A 24 -22.19 12.85 8.53
N LYS A 25 -22.35 13.22 9.81
CA LYS A 25 -22.15 12.31 10.94
C LYS A 25 -23.16 11.17 10.89
N ARG A 26 -24.45 11.47 10.71
CA ARG A 26 -25.50 10.46 10.53
C ARG A 26 -25.25 9.58 9.31
N HIS A 27 -24.85 10.19 8.19
CA HIS A 27 -24.44 9.45 6.99
C HIS A 27 -23.29 8.48 7.29
N ALA A 28 -22.23 8.95 7.94
CA ALA A 28 -21.08 8.12 8.28
C ALA A 28 -21.45 6.97 9.25
N GLU A 29 -22.30 7.24 10.24
CA GLU A 29 -22.78 6.24 11.20
C GLU A 29 -23.64 5.16 10.52
N ALA A 30 -24.54 5.55 9.62
CA ALA A 30 -25.33 4.61 8.83
C ALA A 30 -24.41 3.69 8.00
N ARG A 31 -23.43 4.25 7.29
CA ARG A 31 -22.49 3.46 6.46
C ARG A 31 -21.64 2.49 7.28
N ILE A 32 -21.24 2.89 8.49
CA ILE A 32 -20.51 2.02 9.39
C ILE A 32 -21.44 0.90 9.91
N SER A 33 -22.70 1.21 10.24
CA SER A 33 -23.69 0.20 10.66
C SER A 33 -24.02 -0.82 9.56
N GLU A 34 -23.92 -0.41 8.29
CA GLU A 34 -23.99 -1.30 7.10
C GLU A 34 -22.73 -2.18 6.92
N GLY A 35 -21.77 -2.12 7.84
CA GLY A 35 -20.55 -2.95 7.81
C GLY A 35 -19.38 -2.35 7.03
N ARG A 36 -19.45 -1.08 6.60
CA ARG A 36 -18.27 -0.44 5.98
C ARG A 36 -17.22 -0.09 7.01
N ALA A 37 -15.96 -0.37 6.67
CA ALA A 37 -14.83 0.05 7.50
C ALA A 37 -14.81 1.58 7.64
N ALA A 38 -14.63 2.08 8.87
CA ALA A 38 -14.58 3.51 9.15
C ALA A 38 -13.46 4.26 8.40
N SER A 39 -12.36 3.57 8.05
CA SER A 39 -11.31 4.10 7.17
C SER A 39 -11.79 4.34 5.74
N THR A 40 -12.63 3.44 5.21
CA THR A 40 -13.28 3.58 3.89
C THR A 40 -14.27 4.73 3.91
N VAL A 41 -15.16 4.80 4.91
CA VAL A 41 -16.13 5.89 5.06
C VAL A 41 -15.43 7.26 5.14
N ARG A 42 -14.32 7.35 5.88
CA ARG A 42 -13.47 8.55 5.91
C ARG A 42 -12.94 8.93 4.52
N ALA A 43 -12.44 7.94 3.76
CA ALA A 43 -11.91 8.20 2.43
C ALA A 43 -12.99 8.71 1.48
N GLU A 44 -14.17 8.07 1.50
CA GLU A 44 -15.36 8.51 0.75
C GLU A 44 -15.72 9.97 1.08
N LEU A 45 -15.80 10.33 2.37
CA LEU A 45 -16.04 11.72 2.79
C LEU A 45 -14.98 12.68 2.22
N ASN A 46 -13.69 12.34 2.32
CA ASN A 46 -12.62 13.19 1.79
C ASN A 46 -12.69 13.35 0.26
N TYR A 47 -13.07 12.31 -0.47
CA TYR A 47 -13.26 12.40 -1.93
C TYR A 47 -14.43 13.33 -2.27
N THR A 48 -15.55 13.21 -1.57
CA THR A 48 -16.72 14.09 -1.75
C THR A 48 -16.38 15.55 -1.48
N ALA A 49 -15.63 15.83 -0.40
CA ALA A 49 -15.17 17.19 -0.09
C ALA A 49 -14.23 17.75 -1.18
N ALA A 50 -13.31 16.92 -1.69
CA ALA A 50 -12.37 17.33 -2.73
C ALA A 50 -13.09 17.67 -4.06
N VAL A 51 -14.10 16.89 -4.44
CA VAL A 51 -14.93 17.19 -5.63
C VAL A 51 -15.65 18.53 -5.46
N LEU A 52 -16.26 18.79 -4.29
CA LEU A 52 -16.95 20.06 -4.04
C LEU A 52 -15.99 21.26 -4.06
N GLU A 53 -14.80 21.13 -3.48
CA GLU A 53 -13.77 22.18 -3.59
C GLU A 53 -13.35 22.43 -5.02
N TRP A 54 -13.15 21.37 -5.82
CA TRP A 54 -12.83 21.50 -7.23
C TRP A 54 -13.94 22.21 -8.01
N THR A 55 -15.22 21.96 -7.69
CA THR A 55 -16.31 22.69 -8.35
C THR A 55 -16.30 24.18 -8.03
N VAL A 56 -15.87 24.57 -6.82
CA VAL A 56 -15.77 25.99 -6.43
C VAL A 56 -14.56 26.66 -7.07
N THR A 57 -13.42 25.98 -7.19
CA THR A 57 -12.18 26.56 -7.73
C THR A 57 -12.06 26.43 -9.25
N GLY A 58 -12.75 25.48 -9.85
CA GLY A 58 -12.68 25.14 -11.28
C GLY A 58 -13.68 25.88 -12.18
N ASP A 59 -14.28 26.98 -11.69
CA ASP A 59 -15.27 27.78 -12.43
C ASP A 59 -16.47 26.96 -12.97
N VAL A 60 -16.89 25.95 -12.19
CA VAL A 60 -18.04 25.11 -12.53
C VAL A 60 -19.32 25.76 -12.01
N ASP A 61 -20.23 26.12 -12.91
CA ASP A 61 -21.52 26.72 -12.54
C ASP A 61 -22.46 25.69 -11.89
N LEU A 62 -22.73 25.89 -10.60
CA LEU A 62 -23.56 25.01 -9.79
C LEU A 62 -25.03 25.51 -9.80
N LYS A 63 -25.86 24.92 -10.66
CA LYS A 63 -27.28 25.34 -10.85
C LYS A 63 -28.16 25.29 -9.59
N VAL A 64 -27.82 24.46 -8.60
CA VAL A 64 -28.69 24.15 -7.44
C VAL A 64 -28.09 24.63 -6.12
N MET A 65 -26.82 25.03 -6.09
CA MET A 65 -26.13 25.48 -4.88
C MET A 65 -25.18 26.62 -5.19
N SER A 66 -25.07 27.60 -4.29
CA SER A 66 -24.06 28.65 -4.45
C SER A 66 -22.66 28.12 -4.16
N PRO A 67 -21.59 28.78 -4.67
CA PRO A 67 -20.23 28.45 -4.30
C PRO A 67 -20.00 28.47 -2.78
N ALA A 68 -20.61 29.44 -2.07
CA ALA A 68 -20.55 29.52 -0.61
C ALA A 68 -21.18 28.29 0.07
N SER A 69 -22.31 27.79 -0.44
CA SER A 69 -22.91 26.55 0.05
C SER A 69 -22.03 25.34 -0.22
N ALA A 70 -21.41 25.24 -1.39
CA ALA A 70 -20.47 24.16 -1.70
C ALA A 70 -19.24 24.17 -0.76
N THR A 71 -18.69 25.35 -0.45
CA THR A 71 -17.62 25.50 0.54
C THR A 71 -18.08 25.07 1.95
N ALA A 72 -19.28 25.48 2.36
CA ALA A 72 -19.83 25.10 3.67
C ALA A 72 -20.03 23.58 3.79
N ILE A 73 -20.57 22.94 2.75
CA ILE A 73 -20.74 21.49 2.68
C ILE A 73 -19.37 20.79 2.74
N SER A 74 -18.38 21.22 1.94
CA SER A 74 -17.02 20.65 1.99
C SER A 74 -16.42 20.73 3.40
N SER A 75 -16.52 21.90 4.04
CA SER A 75 -16.03 22.10 5.41
C SER A 75 -16.71 21.16 6.41
N ALA A 76 -18.04 21.03 6.34
CA ALA A 76 -18.82 20.13 7.18
C ALA A 76 -18.41 18.65 6.97
N ILE A 77 -18.21 18.23 5.71
CA ILE A 77 -17.71 16.90 5.37
C ILE A 77 -16.32 16.66 6.00
N ARG A 78 -15.38 17.61 5.83
CA ARG A 78 -14.02 17.50 6.36
C ARG A 78 -14.01 17.44 7.89
N GLN A 79 -14.85 18.21 8.55
CA GLN A 79 -15.01 18.14 10.01
C GLN A 79 -15.45 16.74 10.45
N THR A 80 -16.47 16.17 9.79
CA THR A 80 -16.93 14.82 10.07
C THR A 80 -15.86 13.77 9.75
N ALA A 81 -15.13 13.89 8.64
CA ALA A 81 -14.02 13.00 8.29
C ALA A 81 -12.92 13.00 9.37
N ARG A 82 -12.62 14.16 9.97
CA ARG A 82 -11.72 14.27 11.13
C ARG A 82 -12.28 13.55 12.36
N GLN A 83 -13.58 13.67 12.65
CA GLN A 83 -14.21 12.97 13.77
C GLN A 83 -14.21 11.44 13.57
N VAL A 84 -14.53 10.96 12.37
CA VAL A 84 -14.41 9.54 12.00
C VAL A 84 -12.96 9.07 12.16
N SER A 85 -11.98 9.89 11.76
CA SER A 85 -10.56 9.59 11.97
C SER A 85 -10.20 9.41 13.45
N LYS A 86 -10.75 10.24 14.35
CA LYS A 86 -10.53 10.12 15.80
C LYS A 86 -11.14 8.83 16.37
N ARG A 87 -12.24 8.32 15.78
CA ARG A 87 -12.81 7.01 16.13
C ARG A 87 -11.93 5.85 15.64
N VAL A 88 -11.42 5.94 14.40
CA VAL A 88 -10.46 4.98 13.83
C VAL A 88 -9.15 4.93 14.62
N LYS A 89 -8.67 6.06 15.14
CA LYS A 89 -7.45 6.09 15.97
C LYS A 89 -7.65 5.53 17.38
N ARG A 90 -8.85 5.66 17.96
CA ARG A 90 -9.16 5.16 19.32
C ARG A 90 -9.19 3.64 19.40
N TYR A 91 -9.55 2.98 18.30
CA TYR A 91 -9.32 1.56 18.10
C TYR A 91 -8.53 1.44 16.81
N SER A 92 -7.21 1.66 16.89
CA SER A 92 -6.33 1.21 15.80
C SER A 92 -6.71 -0.25 15.57
N ALA A 93 -7.40 -0.55 14.46
CA ALA A 93 -7.63 -1.92 14.07
C ALA A 93 -6.25 -2.56 14.13
N LEU A 94 -6.09 -3.57 14.99
CA LEU A 94 -4.84 -4.32 15.07
C LEU A 94 -4.47 -4.66 13.63
N ASP A 95 -3.24 -4.29 13.23
CA ASP A 95 -2.80 -4.49 11.86
C ASP A 95 -3.09 -5.93 11.50
N LYS A 96 -3.88 -6.13 10.41
CA LYS A 96 -4.34 -7.47 10.06
C LYS A 96 -3.11 -8.38 9.96
N PRO A 97 -3.05 -9.50 10.69
CA PRO A 97 -1.89 -10.38 10.62
C PRO A 97 -1.71 -10.91 9.19
N ALA A 98 -0.51 -11.42 8.89
CA ALA A 98 -0.33 -12.18 7.67
C ALA A 98 -1.31 -13.36 7.66
N ARG A 99 -1.82 -13.73 6.49
CA ARG A 99 -2.68 -14.93 6.36
C ARG A 99 -1.93 -16.24 6.55
N VAL A 100 -0.60 -16.19 6.49
CA VAL A 100 0.30 -17.34 6.65
C VAL A 100 1.32 -17.06 7.74
N SER A 101 1.66 -18.07 8.54
CA SER A 101 2.69 -17.99 9.59
C SER A 101 4.06 -18.45 9.08
N VAL A 102 5.11 -18.26 9.90
CA VAL A 102 6.46 -18.74 9.58
C VAL A 102 6.53 -20.26 9.44
N ASP A 103 5.66 -21.00 10.12
CA ASP A 103 5.54 -22.46 10.03
C ASP A 103 5.04 -22.88 8.64
N GLU A 104 4.22 -22.05 7.99
CA GLU A 104 3.71 -22.25 6.63
C GLU A 104 4.69 -21.73 5.55
N PHE A 105 5.91 -21.33 5.91
CA PHE A 105 6.86 -20.75 4.96
C PHE A 105 7.24 -21.72 3.85
N GLU A 106 7.53 -22.97 4.19
CA GLU A 106 7.98 -23.97 3.22
C GLU A 106 6.90 -24.25 2.18
N GLU A 107 5.66 -24.52 2.64
CA GLU A 107 4.50 -24.70 1.76
C GLU A 107 4.30 -23.46 0.87
N THR A 108 4.38 -22.26 1.45
CA THR A 108 4.25 -21.00 0.71
C THR A 108 5.33 -20.87 -0.39
N ALA A 109 6.58 -21.20 -0.08
CA ALA A 109 7.69 -21.14 -1.03
C ALA A 109 7.52 -22.16 -2.17
N ILE A 110 7.07 -23.39 -1.87
CA ILE A 110 6.74 -24.41 -2.87
C ILE A 110 5.59 -23.93 -3.77
N GLN A 111 4.54 -23.36 -3.18
CA GLN A 111 3.43 -22.79 -3.94
C GLN A 111 3.92 -21.69 -4.90
N ILE A 112 4.79 -20.78 -4.45
CA ILE A 112 5.40 -19.76 -5.31
C ILE A 112 6.20 -20.40 -6.45
N LYS A 113 7.07 -21.38 -6.15
CA LYS A 113 7.87 -22.08 -7.17
C LYS A 113 7.00 -22.76 -8.24
N SER A 114 5.79 -23.21 -7.87
CA SER A 114 4.82 -23.83 -8.80
C SER A 114 4.03 -22.83 -9.67
N MET A 115 4.21 -21.52 -9.46
CA MET A 115 3.55 -20.49 -10.25
C MET A 115 4.19 -20.37 -11.65
N LYS A 116 3.39 -19.95 -12.62
CA LYS A 116 3.91 -19.58 -13.94
C LYS A 116 4.63 -18.24 -13.87
N SER A 117 5.71 -18.12 -14.63
CA SER A 117 6.36 -16.84 -14.88
C SER A 117 5.42 -15.90 -15.66
N PRO A 118 5.48 -14.57 -15.45
CA PRO A 118 6.38 -13.84 -14.55
C PRO A 118 5.88 -13.74 -13.09
N HIS A 119 4.71 -14.31 -12.77
CA HIS A 119 4.07 -14.16 -11.45
C HIS A 119 4.89 -14.81 -10.33
N LYS A 120 5.56 -15.92 -10.65
CA LYS A 120 6.51 -16.61 -9.77
C LYS A 120 7.63 -15.67 -9.32
N GLU A 121 8.29 -15.00 -10.27
CA GLU A 121 9.44 -14.13 -10.02
C GLU A 121 9.03 -12.90 -9.22
N VAL A 122 7.86 -12.32 -9.52
CA VAL A 122 7.28 -11.25 -8.69
C VAL A 122 7.07 -11.71 -7.26
N ALA A 123 6.42 -12.86 -7.06
CA ALA A 123 6.14 -13.38 -5.72
C ALA A 123 7.45 -13.72 -4.97
N ALA A 124 8.42 -14.33 -5.66
CA ALA A 124 9.75 -14.61 -5.12
C ALA A 124 10.49 -13.33 -4.71
N MET A 125 10.45 -12.26 -5.54
CA MET A 125 11.03 -10.97 -5.19
C MET A 125 10.34 -10.34 -3.97
N THR A 126 9.01 -10.44 -3.87
CA THR A 126 8.29 -9.93 -2.68
C THR A 126 8.60 -10.71 -1.40
N LEU A 127 8.81 -12.03 -1.50
CA LEU A 127 9.13 -12.89 -0.36
C LEU A 127 10.60 -12.76 0.07
N CYS A 128 11.54 -12.74 -0.88
CA CYS A 128 12.97 -12.79 -0.58
C CYS A 128 13.58 -11.43 -0.23
N PHE A 129 12.97 -10.35 -0.74
CA PHE A 129 13.47 -8.97 -0.54
C PHE A 129 12.50 -8.10 0.26
N GLY A 130 11.35 -8.64 0.67
CA GLY A 130 10.34 -7.88 1.42
C GLY A 130 9.82 -6.65 0.66
N LEU A 131 9.84 -6.68 -0.67
CA LEU A 131 9.38 -5.58 -1.52
C LEU A 131 7.86 -5.47 -1.52
N ARG A 132 7.34 -4.27 -1.76
CA ARG A 132 5.91 -4.14 -2.13
C ARG A 132 5.72 -4.77 -3.50
N ALA A 133 4.58 -5.42 -3.70
CA ALA A 133 4.22 -6.02 -4.99
C ALA A 133 4.32 -5.04 -6.17
N THR A 134 3.93 -3.78 -5.94
CA THR A 134 4.00 -2.71 -6.95
C THR A 134 5.43 -2.27 -7.26
N GLU A 135 6.37 -2.42 -6.31
CA GLU A 135 7.80 -2.18 -6.54
C GLU A 135 8.37 -3.36 -7.34
N ALA A 136 8.11 -4.60 -6.91
CA ALA A 136 8.59 -5.83 -7.55
C ALA A 136 8.17 -5.93 -9.04
N ASN A 137 6.91 -5.60 -9.36
CA ASN A 137 6.40 -5.64 -10.74
C ASN A 137 7.06 -4.63 -11.70
N LYS A 138 7.71 -3.58 -11.16
CA LYS A 138 8.33 -2.51 -11.95
C LYS A 138 9.85 -2.67 -12.08
N LEU A 139 10.41 -3.69 -11.46
CA LEU A 139 11.83 -3.96 -11.54
C LEU A 139 12.24 -4.31 -12.97
N LYS A 140 13.46 -3.91 -13.32
CA LYS A 140 14.07 -4.14 -14.63
C LYS A 140 15.45 -4.73 -14.46
N LEU A 141 16.04 -5.22 -15.53
CA LEU A 141 17.43 -5.67 -15.51
C LEU A 141 18.37 -4.53 -15.03
N SER A 142 18.11 -3.29 -15.45
CA SER A 142 18.84 -2.09 -15.03
C SER A 142 18.64 -1.70 -13.56
N SER A 143 17.71 -2.35 -12.85
CA SER A 143 17.56 -2.17 -11.40
C SER A 143 18.70 -2.85 -10.64
N LEU A 144 19.34 -3.88 -11.19
CA LEU A 144 20.55 -4.47 -10.59
C LEU A 144 21.78 -3.76 -11.13
N LEU A 145 22.42 -2.96 -10.28
CA LEU A 145 23.64 -2.25 -10.61
C LEU A 145 24.82 -3.23 -10.72
N ASP A 146 25.86 -2.85 -11.46
CA ASP A 146 27.08 -3.66 -11.61
C ASP A 146 27.82 -3.90 -10.29
N THR A 147 27.56 -3.04 -9.30
CA THR A 147 28.03 -3.19 -7.92
C THR A 147 27.34 -4.32 -7.14
N GLY A 148 26.33 -4.98 -7.72
CA GLY A 148 25.51 -6.00 -7.06
C GLY A 148 24.42 -5.44 -6.15
N MET A 149 24.16 -4.14 -6.23
CA MET A 149 23.09 -3.48 -5.49
C MET A 149 21.81 -3.47 -6.32
N LEU A 150 20.69 -3.89 -5.74
CA LEU A 150 19.37 -3.72 -6.33
C LEU A 150 18.85 -2.33 -5.95
N PHE A 151 18.69 -1.47 -6.95
CA PHE A 151 18.24 -0.09 -6.82
C PHE A 151 16.76 0.07 -7.20
N ILE A 152 16.00 0.70 -6.32
CA ILE A 152 14.59 1.04 -6.52
C ILE A 152 14.44 2.55 -6.26
N PRO A 153 14.26 3.37 -7.31
CA PRO A 153 14.13 4.81 -7.17
C PRO A 153 12.86 5.24 -6.41
N ASP A 154 12.96 6.38 -5.73
CA ASP A 154 11.95 7.05 -4.92
C ASP A 154 10.54 7.13 -5.56
N ARG A 155 10.47 7.43 -6.86
CA ARG A 155 9.25 7.54 -7.66
C ARG A 155 8.45 6.25 -7.73
N MET A 156 9.10 5.13 -7.39
CA MET A 156 8.48 3.81 -7.32
C MET A 156 8.21 3.36 -5.89
N THR A 157 8.80 4.01 -4.88
CA THR A 157 8.62 3.64 -3.47
C THR A 157 7.48 4.43 -2.84
N LYS A 158 6.78 3.80 -1.87
CA LYS A 158 5.69 4.47 -1.15
C LYS A 158 6.19 5.63 -0.28
N THR A 159 7.39 5.50 0.27
CA THR A 159 8.01 6.46 1.18
C THR A 159 8.65 7.64 0.44
N ARG A 160 8.73 7.58 -0.91
CA ARG A 160 9.46 8.56 -1.73
C ARG A 160 10.93 8.70 -1.32
N ALA A 161 11.53 7.57 -0.95
CA ALA A 161 12.96 7.44 -0.68
C ALA A 161 13.55 6.38 -1.60
N ASP A 162 14.74 6.64 -2.12
CA ASP A 162 15.55 5.68 -2.84
C ASP A 162 15.87 4.48 -1.95
N LEU A 163 15.79 3.28 -2.52
CA LEU A 163 16.10 2.03 -1.80
C LEU A 163 17.24 1.31 -2.52
N LEU A 164 18.31 1.04 -1.77
CA LEU A 164 19.45 0.22 -2.21
C LEU A 164 19.52 -1.06 -1.37
N LEU A 165 19.40 -2.21 -2.03
CA LEU A 165 19.48 -3.53 -1.37
C LEU A 165 20.75 -4.28 -1.81
N PRO A 166 21.59 -4.74 -0.88
CA PRO A 166 22.82 -5.45 -1.22
C PRO A 166 22.53 -6.91 -1.57
N VAL A 167 22.44 -7.23 -2.87
CA VAL A 167 22.15 -8.61 -3.31
C VAL A 167 23.35 -9.50 -2.96
N PRO A 168 23.12 -10.64 -2.27
CA PRO A 168 24.20 -11.60 -2.00
C PRO A 168 24.80 -12.16 -3.30
N VAL A 169 26.13 -12.18 -3.39
CA VAL A 169 26.87 -12.60 -4.60
C VAL A 169 26.42 -13.97 -5.11
N LYS A 170 26.18 -14.91 -4.20
CA LYS A 170 25.64 -16.26 -4.48
C LYS A 170 24.41 -16.25 -5.40
N TYR A 171 23.57 -15.22 -5.31
CA TYR A 171 22.29 -15.13 -6.00
C TYR A 171 22.25 -14.09 -7.13
N HIS A 172 23.37 -13.44 -7.47
CA HIS A 172 23.39 -12.41 -8.54
C HIS A 172 22.83 -12.91 -9.87
N LYS A 173 23.27 -14.09 -10.32
CA LYS A 173 22.79 -14.69 -11.59
C LYS A 173 21.29 -14.96 -11.55
N GLN A 174 20.80 -15.51 -10.43
CA GLN A 174 19.38 -15.84 -10.25
C GLN A 174 18.50 -14.58 -10.23
N VAL A 175 18.91 -13.56 -9.47
CA VAL A 175 18.18 -12.30 -9.38
C VAL A 175 18.19 -11.59 -10.73
N ARG A 176 19.31 -11.60 -11.47
CA ARG A 176 19.39 -11.06 -12.83
C ARG A 176 18.37 -11.73 -13.76
N GLU A 177 18.23 -13.04 -13.68
CA GLU A 177 17.25 -13.78 -14.49
C GLU A 177 15.80 -13.47 -14.07
N TRP A 178 15.52 -13.39 -12.77
CA TRP A 178 14.19 -12.97 -12.29
C TRP A 178 13.82 -11.57 -12.80
N LEU A 179 14.77 -10.64 -12.76
CA LEU A 179 14.56 -9.27 -13.27
C LEU A 179 14.28 -9.26 -14.78
N ARG A 180 15.00 -10.07 -15.56
CA ARG A 180 14.77 -10.22 -17.01
C ARG A 180 13.36 -10.72 -17.29
N ILE A 181 12.93 -11.78 -16.60
CA ILE A 181 11.59 -12.36 -16.75
C ILE A 181 10.49 -11.36 -16.36
N ILE A 182 10.68 -10.60 -15.28
CA ILE A 182 9.73 -9.56 -14.86
C ILE A 182 9.64 -8.47 -15.92
N GLU A 183 10.78 -8.00 -16.44
CA GLU A 183 10.84 -6.95 -17.46
C GLU A 183 10.17 -7.37 -18.78
N GLU A 184 10.47 -8.58 -19.26
CA GLU A 184 9.89 -9.14 -20.49
C GLU A 184 8.38 -9.42 -20.31
N GLY A 185 8.00 -10.00 -19.18
CA GLY A 185 6.62 -10.40 -18.90
C GLY A 185 5.68 -9.26 -18.51
N LYS A 186 6.22 -8.09 -18.14
CA LYS A 186 5.48 -6.87 -17.75
C LYS A 186 4.26 -7.14 -16.85
N PRO A 187 4.42 -7.89 -15.73
CA PRO A 187 3.30 -8.19 -14.86
C PRO A 187 2.70 -6.91 -14.25
N SER A 188 1.38 -6.91 -14.09
CA SER A 188 0.69 -5.90 -13.29
C SER A 188 0.37 -6.46 -11.90
N TYR A 189 0.11 -5.58 -10.94
CA TYR A 189 -0.38 -6.02 -9.62
C TYR A 189 -1.64 -6.86 -9.76
N SER A 190 -2.60 -6.39 -10.57
CA SER A 190 -3.89 -7.04 -10.78
C SER A 190 -3.73 -8.42 -11.42
N SER A 191 -2.86 -8.58 -12.42
CA SER A 191 -2.67 -9.89 -13.06
C SER A 191 -2.06 -10.92 -12.10
N THR A 192 -1.03 -10.56 -11.35
CA THR A 192 -0.45 -11.44 -10.32
C THR A 192 -1.43 -11.73 -9.18
N TYR A 193 -2.18 -10.74 -8.73
CA TYR A 193 -3.23 -10.92 -7.72
C TYR A 193 -4.32 -11.88 -8.19
N MET A 194 -4.82 -11.72 -9.42
CA MET A 194 -5.83 -12.60 -10.00
C MET A 194 -5.29 -14.02 -10.18
N TYR A 195 -4.03 -14.19 -10.60
CA TYR A 195 -3.38 -15.48 -10.71
C TYR A 195 -3.39 -16.23 -9.36
N ILE A 196 -2.92 -15.57 -8.30
CA ILE A 196 -2.91 -16.12 -6.93
C ILE A 196 -4.33 -16.48 -6.49
N ASN A 197 -5.31 -15.60 -6.77
CA ASN A 197 -6.70 -15.84 -6.41
C ASN A 197 -7.29 -17.07 -7.10
N ARG A 198 -7.01 -17.26 -8.40
CA ARG A 198 -7.48 -18.41 -9.19
C ARG A 198 -6.85 -19.73 -8.73
N ARG A 199 -5.62 -19.68 -8.23
CA ARG A 199 -4.94 -20.83 -7.59
C ARG A 199 -5.47 -21.13 -6.18
N GLN A 200 -6.37 -20.30 -5.65
CA GLN A 200 -6.93 -20.41 -4.30
C GLN A 200 -5.88 -20.47 -3.19
N TYR A 201 -4.71 -19.87 -3.41
CA TYR A 201 -3.69 -19.77 -2.36
C TYR A 201 -4.20 -18.90 -1.21
N LYS A 202 -3.92 -19.35 0.03
CA LYS A 202 -4.34 -18.69 1.28
C LYS A 202 -3.79 -17.26 1.38
N TRP A 203 -2.58 -17.03 0.88
CA TRP A 203 -1.84 -15.78 1.03
C TRP A 203 -2.03 -14.80 -0.15
N ARG A 204 -1.65 -13.54 0.08
CA ARG A 204 -1.54 -12.48 -0.94
C ARG A 204 -0.11 -11.94 -0.99
N LEU A 205 0.25 -11.21 -2.06
CA LEU A 205 1.60 -10.65 -2.21
C LEU A 205 2.06 -9.78 -1.01
N HIS A 206 1.13 -9.06 -0.36
CA HIS A 206 1.49 -8.27 0.82
C HIS A 206 1.81 -9.16 2.05
N ASP A 207 1.26 -10.37 2.11
CA ASP A 207 1.59 -11.34 3.16
C ASP A 207 3.03 -11.84 3.01
N MET A 208 3.60 -11.88 1.79
CA MET A 208 5.01 -12.27 1.56
C MET A 208 5.99 -11.30 2.20
N ARG A 209 5.69 -10.00 2.17
CA ARG A 209 6.49 -8.98 2.83
C ARG A 209 6.44 -9.09 4.35
N LYS A 210 5.28 -9.47 4.90
CA LYS A 210 5.17 -9.78 6.34
C LYS A 210 5.93 -11.06 6.68
N MET A 211 5.82 -12.09 5.84
CA MET A 211 6.54 -13.35 5.98
C MET A 211 8.05 -13.13 6.04
N PHE A 212 8.62 -12.36 5.10
CA PHE A 212 10.02 -11.95 5.13
C PHE A 212 10.40 -11.37 6.50
N ARG A 213 9.63 -10.37 6.94
CA ARG A 213 9.93 -9.62 8.16
C ARG A 213 9.79 -10.45 9.43
N THR A 214 8.79 -11.32 9.51
CA THR A 214 8.56 -12.19 10.67
C THR A 214 9.58 -13.31 10.72
N LYS A 215 9.93 -13.94 9.59
CA LYS A 215 10.95 -15.00 9.56
C LYS A 215 12.35 -14.45 9.92
N ALA A 216 12.69 -13.25 9.43
CA ALA A 216 13.89 -12.52 9.84
C ALA A 216 13.94 -12.31 11.37
N ALA A 217 12.81 -11.91 11.98
CA ALA A 217 12.71 -11.75 13.43
C ALA A 217 12.95 -13.07 14.18
N VAL A 218 12.34 -14.17 13.72
CA VAL A 218 12.50 -15.50 14.33
C VAL A 218 13.96 -15.97 14.25
N ARG A 219 14.69 -15.63 13.18
CA ARG A 219 16.13 -15.91 13.04
C ARG A 219 17.03 -15.01 13.90
N GLY A 220 16.48 -14.00 14.58
CA GLY A 220 17.24 -13.05 15.38
C GLY A 220 18.01 -12.01 14.54
N GLU A 221 17.53 -11.68 13.35
CA GLU A 221 18.18 -10.70 12.48
C GLU A 221 18.01 -9.27 12.99
N ASP A 222 18.98 -8.42 12.64
CA ASP A 222 18.99 -7.02 13.05
C ASP A 222 17.70 -6.30 12.62
N TYR A 223 16.99 -5.75 13.61
CA TYR A 223 15.72 -5.07 13.41
C TYR A 223 15.84 -3.95 12.38
N LEU A 224 16.86 -3.09 12.55
CA LEU A 224 17.03 -1.91 11.72
C LEU A 224 17.35 -2.28 10.27
N ALA A 225 18.22 -3.26 10.05
CA ALA A 225 18.51 -3.78 8.72
C ALA A 225 17.23 -4.29 8.02
N CYS A 226 16.38 -5.01 8.74
CA CYS A 226 15.12 -5.53 8.19
C CYS A 226 14.12 -4.41 7.86
N GLU A 227 13.98 -3.40 8.73
CA GLU A 227 13.10 -2.25 8.48
C GLU A 227 13.58 -1.42 7.27
N LEU A 228 14.89 -1.27 7.10
CA LEU A 228 15.49 -0.61 5.94
C LEU A 228 15.29 -1.41 4.65
N ILE A 229 15.43 -2.75 4.69
CA ILE A 229 15.17 -3.61 3.51
C ILE A 229 13.73 -3.42 3.02
N ILE A 230 12.77 -3.46 3.92
CA ILE A 230 11.37 -3.31 3.54
C ILE A 230 10.99 -1.85 3.28
N ASN A 231 11.90 -0.88 3.46
CA ASN A 231 11.64 0.54 3.28
C ASN A 231 10.41 1.00 4.08
N HIS A 232 10.44 0.68 5.38
CA HIS A 232 9.51 1.22 6.35
C HIS A 232 9.93 2.63 6.77
N ASP A 233 8.92 3.47 6.96
CA ASP A 233 9.08 4.74 7.64
C ASP A 233 9.27 4.41 9.12
N ILE A 234 10.52 4.47 9.58
CA ILE A 234 10.89 4.15 10.96
C ILE A 234 10.43 5.32 11.82
N LYS A 235 9.21 5.18 12.35
CA LYS A 235 8.69 6.12 13.34
C LYS A 235 9.63 6.09 14.54
N ASP A 236 10.06 7.27 14.97
CA ASP A 236 10.84 7.50 16.19
C ASP A 236 12.36 7.29 16.09
N VAL A 237 12.91 6.86 14.95
CA VAL A 237 14.36 6.98 14.67
C VAL A 237 14.55 8.03 13.60
N PRO A 238 15.05 9.23 13.95
CA PRO A 238 15.40 10.21 12.94
C PRO A 238 16.47 9.61 12.02
N ASN A 239 16.13 9.38 10.74
CA ASN A 239 17.06 8.90 9.70
C ASN A 239 18.37 9.71 9.66
N VAL A 240 18.37 10.93 10.21
CA VAL A 240 19.53 11.80 10.43
C VAL A 240 20.64 11.18 11.29
N TYR A 241 20.37 10.18 12.14
CA TYR A 241 21.41 9.49 12.93
C TYR A 241 22.07 8.32 12.19
N LEU A 242 21.47 7.86 11.09
CA LEU A 242 22.07 6.82 10.23
C LEU A 242 23.01 7.47 9.22
N GLN A 243 24.30 7.52 9.54
CA GLN A 243 25.31 8.01 8.59
C GLN A 243 25.43 7.11 7.35
N LYS A 244 25.27 5.79 7.53
CA LYS A 244 25.24 4.80 6.44
C LYS A 244 24.32 3.63 6.80
N PRO A 245 23.58 3.05 5.84
CA PRO A 245 22.83 1.81 6.06
C PRO A 245 23.76 0.65 6.48
N PRO A 246 23.31 -0.26 7.36
CA PRO A 246 24.08 -1.43 7.79
C PRO A 246 24.09 -2.52 6.72
N TYR A 247 24.69 -2.24 5.55
CA TYR A 247 24.62 -3.09 4.36
C TYR A 247 25.08 -4.53 4.59
N LYS A 248 26.04 -4.76 5.50
CA LYS A 248 26.46 -6.12 5.86
C LYS A 248 25.30 -6.91 6.47
N ARG A 249 24.63 -6.36 7.48
CA ARG A 249 23.47 -6.99 8.14
C ARG A 249 22.30 -7.15 7.18
N MET A 250 22.08 -6.16 6.30
CA MET A 250 21.05 -6.27 5.26
C MET A 250 21.35 -7.42 4.30
N ARG A 251 22.61 -7.56 3.87
CA ARG A 251 23.04 -8.63 2.97
C ARG A 251 22.87 -10.00 3.63
N ASP A 252 23.20 -10.13 4.91
CA ASP A 252 23.04 -11.38 5.67
C ASP A 252 21.55 -11.79 5.71
N ALA A 253 20.66 -10.85 6.03
CA ALA A 253 19.21 -11.11 6.06
C ALA A 253 18.64 -11.56 4.71
N LEU A 254 19.06 -10.89 3.62
CA LEU A 254 18.69 -11.26 2.25
C LEU A 254 19.27 -12.63 1.86
N LEU A 255 20.52 -12.92 2.26
CA LEU A 255 21.17 -14.20 2.00
C LEU A 255 20.41 -15.34 2.66
N HIS A 256 20.07 -15.21 3.94
CA HIS A 256 19.30 -16.23 4.64
C HIS A 256 17.91 -16.38 4.02
N SER A 257 17.23 -15.27 3.67
CA SER A 257 15.88 -15.36 3.06
C SER A 257 15.91 -16.06 1.70
N LEU A 258 16.92 -15.77 0.87
CA LEU A 258 17.13 -16.46 -0.40
C LEU A 258 17.50 -17.93 -0.19
N ASN A 259 18.35 -18.26 0.80
CA ASN A 259 18.66 -19.65 1.14
C ASN A 259 17.38 -20.41 1.51
N ASP A 260 16.59 -19.89 2.45
CA ASP A 260 15.32 -20.51 2.90
C ASP A 260 14.39 -20.77 1.71
N PHE A 261 14.22 -19.78 0.83
CA PHE A 261 13.38 -19.94 -0.35
C PHE A 261 13.89 -21.04 -1.28
N HIS A 262 15.20 -21.12 -1.52
CA HIS A 262 15.76 -22.12 -2.43
C HIS A 262 15.77 -23.53 -1.84
N SER A 263 16.00 -23.67 -0.53
CA SER A 263 15.98 -24.94 0.19
C SER A 263 14.57 -25.51 0.40
N ALA A 264 13.51 -24.70 0.32
CA ALA A 264 12.13 -25.18 0.48
C ALA A 264 11.77 -26.26 -0.56
N GLY A 265 11.37 -27.45 -0.09
CA GLY A 265 11.02 -28.59 -0.94
C GLY A 265 12.21 -29.28 -1.64
N GLN A 266 13.43 -29.11 -1.11
CA GLN A 266 14.59 -29.95 -1.45
C GLN A 266 14.68 -31.16 -0.52
#